data_AF-A0A8T4W2R1-F1
#
_entry.id   AF-A0A8T4W2R1-F1
#
_cell.length_a   1.000
_cell.length_b   1.000
_cell.length_c   1.000
_cell.angle_alpha   90.00
_cell.angle_beta   90.00
_cell.angle_gamma   90.00
#
_symmetry.space_group_name_H-M   'P 1'
#
loop_
_entity.id
_entity.type
_entity.pdbx_description
1 polymer ?
#
loop_
_entity_poly.entity_id
_entity_poly.type
_entity_poly.pdbx_seq_one_letter_code
_entity_poly.pdbx_strand_id
1 'polypeptide(L)'
;MASWKRDFASGLVVLLPILVTLYVVYWLLSRLASITPASEAIGPLPSALLTLLIFVLLVMAVGYLMRTALGSILEGYIDQLFNRLPGLRIVYNASKMGVETALTGTEDLQAPVRVEAWEGMRMTAFKTGKHTADGRDIVFLPTSPNITTGYVVELKPEDYEEIDETVEEALTRVLSAGFGENEKEDLAATL
;
A
#
# COMPACT_ATOMS: atom_id res chain seq x y z
N MET A 1 19.38 -23.87 -18.72
CA MET A 1 18.27 -24.69 -19.25
C MET A 1 16.98 -23.87 -19.19
N ALA A 2 16.31 -23.70 -20.34
CA ALA A 2 15.02 -23.04 -20.61
C ALA A 2 14.80 -21.59 -20.09
N SER A 3 15.53 -20.60 -20.66
CA SER A 3 15.30 -19.17 -20.42
C SER A 3 13.90 -18.69 -20.85
N TRP A 4 13.40 -19.13 -22.02
CA TRP A 4 12.13 -18.64 -22.58
C TRP A 4 10.90 -18.89 -21.70
N LYS A 5 10.87 -20.00 -20.93
CA LYS A 5 9.78 -20.28 -20.00
C LYS A 5 9.80 -19.31 -18.82
N ARG A 6 10.99 -18.97 -18.34
CA ARG A 6 11.20 -17.97 -17.29
C ARG A 6 10.83 -16.58 -17.80
N ASP A 7 11.20 -16.26 -19.04
CA ASP A 7 10.91 -14.95 -19.64
C ASP A 7 9.41 -14.79 -19.90
N PHE A 8 8.73 -15.83 -20.40
CA PHE A 8 7.27 -15.86 -20.55
C PHE A 8 6.56 -15.81 -19.20
N ALA A 9 7.01 -16.57 -18.20
CA ALA A 9 6.42 -16.53 -16.86
C ALA A 9 6.61 -15.15 -16.21
N SER A 10 7.79 -14.53 -16.37
CA SER A 10 8.05 -13.17 -15.89
C SER A 10 7.13 -12.15 -16.55
N GLY A 11 7.00 -12.20 -17.89
CA GLY A 11 6.07 -11.34 -18.62
C GLY A 11 4.61 -11.55 -18.20
N LEU A 12 4.20 -12.80 -17.97
CA LEU A 12 2.86 -13.11 -17.47
C LEU A 12 2.64 -12.58 -16.05
N VAL A 13 3.64 -12.69 -15.17
CA VAL A 13 3.55 -12.16 -13.79
C VAL A 13 3.34 -10.64 -13.78
N VAL A 14 3.95 -9.91 -14.71
CA VAL A 14 3.76 -8.46 -14.84
C VAL A 14 2.42 -8.11 -15.49
N LEU A 15 2.02 -8.83 -16.54
CA LEU A 15 0.80 -8.51 -17.30
C LEU A 15 -0.49 -8.97 -16.62
N LEU A 16 -0.45 -10.09 -15.90
CA LEU A 16 -1.64 -10.71 -15.32
C LEU A 16 -2.37 -9.79 -14.34
N PRO A 17 -1.70 -9.09 -13.40
CA PRO A 17 -2.37 -8.11 -12.52
C PRO A 17 -3.09 -7.00 -13.30
N ILE A 18 -2.46 -6.49 -14.37
CA ILE A 18 -3.03 -5.43 -15.20
C ILE A 18 -4.27 -5.95 -15.94
N LEU A 19 -4.15 -7.11 -16.60
CA LEU A 19 -5.25 -7.73 -17.35
C LEU A 19 -6.43 -8.08 -16.44
N VAL A 20 -6.18 -8.63 -15.26
CA VAL A 20 -7.22 -8.94 -14.28
C VAL A 20 -7.90 -7.65 -13.82
N THR A 21 -7.15 -6.60 -13.50
CA THR A 21 -7.71 -5.31 -13.08
C THR A 21 -8.61 -4.71 -14.16
N LEU A 22 -8.12 -4.64 -15.40
CA LEU A 22 -8.89 -4.14 -16.54
C LEU A 22 -10.14 -4.97 -16.79
N TYR A 23 -10.04 -6.30 -16.71
CA TYR A 23 -11.18 -7.20 -16.86
C TYR A 23 -12.23 -6.97 -15.78
N VAL A 24 -11.84 -6.89 -14.51
CA VAL A 24 -12.78 -6.68 -13.39
C VAL A 24 -13.46 -5.32 -13.52
N VAL A 25 -12.71 -4.26 -13.82
CA VAL A 25 -13.27 -2.91 -14.03
C VAL A 25 -14.25 -2.90 -15.19
N TYR A 26 -13.87 -3.45 -16.35
CA TYR A 26 -14.74 -3.55 -17.51
C TYR A 26 -16.02 -4.35 -17.19
N TRP A 27 -15.87 -5.52 -16.57
CA TRP A 27 -16.99 -6.37 -16.18
C TRP A 27 -17.95 -5.62 -15.26
N LEU A 28 -17.43 -4.95 -14.23
CA LEU A 28 -18.25 -4.24 -13.26
C LEU A 28 -18.96 -3.03 -13.87
N LEU A 29 -18.24 -2.21 -14.66
CA LEU A 29 -18.85 -1.08 -15.37
C LEU A 29 -19.93 -1.55 -16.36
N SER A 30 -19.72 -2.68 -17.05
CA SER A 30 -20.74 -3.24 -17.95
C SER A 30 -22.00 -3.69 -17.20
N ARG A 31 -21.85 -4.24 -15.98
CA ARG A 31 -22.99 -4.58 -15.10
C ARG A 31 -23.71 -3.33 -14.61
N LEU A 32 -22.98 -2.31 -14.20
CA LEU A 32 -23.55 -1.04 -13.77
C LEU A 32 -24.28 -0.32 -14.92
N ALA A 33 -23.71 -0.34 -16.12
CA ALA A 33 -24.34 0.23 -17.32
C ALA A 33 -25.63 -0.51 -17.71
N SER A 34 -25.74 -1.80 -17.40
CA SER A 34 -26.96 -2.59 -17.69
C SER A 34 -28.13 -2.29 -16.73
N ILE A 35 -27.85 -1.75 -15.55
CA ILE A 35 -28.87 -1.41 -14.55
C ILE A 35 -29.24 0.09 -14.57
N THR A 36 -28.46 0.93 -15.23
CA THR A 36 -28.75 2.35 -15.43
C THR A 36 -29.58 2.53 -16.72
N PRO A 37 -30.90 2.78 -16.64
CA PRO A 37 -31.76 2.85 -17.82
C PRO A 37 -31.49 4.09 -18.70
N ALA A 38 -30.55 4.94 -18.30
CA ALA A 38 -30.25 6.21 -18.94
C ALA A 38 -29.32 6.07 -20.17
N SER A 39 -28.78 4.89 -20.47
CA SER A 39 -27.78 4.69 -21.53
C SER A 39 -28.28 5.05 -22.94
N GLU A 40 -29.56 4.87 -23.23
CA GLU A 40 -30.13 5.18 -24.56
C GLU A 40 -30.56 6.65 -24.72
N ALA A 41 -30.85 7.37 -23.63
CA ALA A 41 -31.47 8.70 -23.70
C ALA A 41 -30.47 9.87 -23.75
N ILE A 42 -29.26 9.70 -23.24
CA ILE A 42 -28.26 10.78 -23.06
C ILE A 42 -26.96 10.56 -23.86
N GLY A 43 -26.87 9.49 -24.63
CA GLY A 43 -25.72 9.19 -25.49
C GLY A 43 -24.56 8.47 -24.78
N PRO A 44 -23.56 7.99 -25.54
CA PRO A 44 -22.53 7.07 -25.04
C PRO A 44 -21.54 7.71 -24.05
N LEU A 45 -21.19 8.99 -24.24
CA LEU A 45 -20.25 9.69 -23.36
C LEU A 45 -20.87 10.03 -21.98
N PRO A 46 -22.06 10.68 -21.89
CA PRO A 46 -22.67 10.98 -20.60
C PRO A 46 -23.09 9.73 -19.81
N SER A 47 -23.49 8.65 -20.49
CA SER A 47 -23.83 7.39 -19.84
C SER A 47 -22.60 6.70 -19.23
N ALA A 48 -21.46 6.74 -19.91
CA ALA A 48 -20.19 6.24 -19.35
C ALA A 48 -19.76 7.04 -18.11
N LEU A 49 -19.88 8.38 -18.15
CA LEU A 49 -19.56 9.24 -16.99
C LEU A 49 -20.50 9.00 -15.81
N LEU A 50 -21.80 8.82 -16.06
CA LEU A 50 -22.77 8.49 -15.02
C LEU A 50 -22.49 7.12 -14.39
N THR A 51 -22.13 6.13 -15.22
CA THR A 51 -21.77 4.79 -14.75
C THR A 51 -20.50 4.84 -13.89
N LEU A 52 -19.50 5.63 -14.30
CA LEU A 52 -18.29 5.85 -13.51
C LEU A 52 -18.60 6.54 -12.18
N LEU A 53 -19.46 7.57 -12.19
CA LEU A 53 -19.88 8.26 -10.97
C LEU A 53 -20.56 7.31 -9.98
N ILE A 54 -21.49 6.49 -10.47
CA ILE A 54 -22.18 5.48 -9.65
C ILE A 54 -21.19 4.46 -9.11
N PHE A 55 -20.21 4.02 -9.92
CA PHE A 55 -19.15 3.13 -9.46
C PHE A 55 -18.34 3.74 -8.32
N VAL A 56 -17.90 5.00 -8.46
CA VAL A 56 -17.15 5.72 -7.41
C VAL A 56 -18.00 5.83 -6.14
N LEU A 57 -19.27 6.21 -6.25
CA LEU A 57 -20.18 6.31 -5.10
C LEU A 57 -20.40 4.95 -4.43
N LEU A 58 -20.52 3.87 -5.20
CA LEU A 58 -20.64 2.51 -4.67
C LEU A 58 -19.38 2.10 -3.91
N VAL A 59 -18.20 2.32 -4.49
CA VAL A 59 -16.91 2.03 -3.83
C VAL A 59 -16.79 2.81 -2.52
N MET A 60 -17.13 4.11 -2.53
CA MET A 60 -17.14 4.93 -1.32
C MET A 60 -18.15 4.43 -0.28
N ALA A 61 -19.34 4.03 -0.70
CA ALA A 61 -20.37 3.50 0.20
C ALA A 61 -19.91 2.19 0.86
N VAL A 62 -19.31 1.27 0.08
CA VAL A 62 -18.72 0.04 0.62
C VAL A 62 -17.57 0.36 1.57
N GLY A 63 -16.67 1.27 1.20
CA GLY A 63 -15.57 1.69 2.08
C GLY A 63 -16.06 2.31 3.39
N TYR A 64 -17.13 3.10 3.35
CA TYR A 64 -17.77 3.63 4.57
C TYR A 64 -18.42 2.54 5.41
N LEU A 65 -19.13 1.59 4.78
CA LEU A 65 -19.71 0.44 5.45
C LEU A 65 -18.64 -0.38 6.19
N MET A 66 -17.48 -0.62 5.56
CA MET A 66 -16.37 -1.36 6.16
C MET A 66 -15.79 -0.70 7.41
N ARG A 67 -15.94 0.63 7.57
CA ARG A 67 -15.54 1.34 8.80
C ARG A 67 -16.50 1.17 9.99
N THR A 68 -17.67 0.55 9.78
CA THR A 68 -18.67 0.37 10.83
C THR A 68 -18.53 -0.99 11.54
N ALA A 69 -19.19 -1.17 12.69
CA ALA A 69 -19.25 -2.45 13.39
C ALA A 69 -19.88 -3.58 12.54
N LEU A 70 -20.78 -3.24 11.61
CA LEU A 70 -21.30 -4.21 10.64
C LEU A 70 -20.23 -4.60 9.61
N GLY A 71 -19.41 -3.63 9.21
CA GLY A 71 -18.27 -3.84 8.31
C GLY A 71 -17.29 -4.88 8.86
N SER A 72 -16.85 -4.73 10.12
CA SER A 72 -15.91 -5.69 10.73
C SER A 72 -16.48 -7.11 10.85
N ILE A 73 -17.79 -7.24 11.07
CA ILE A 73 -18.47 -8.55 11.06
C ILE A 73 -18.45 -9.16 9.64
N LEU A 74 -18.82 -8.37 8.63
CA LEU A 74 -18.84 -8.81 7.22
C LEU A 74 -17.44 -9.21 6.74
N GLU A 75 -16.43 -8.42 7.08
CA GLU A 75 -15.04 -8.70 6.78
C GLU A 75 -14.62 -10.06 7.35
N GLY A 76 -14.96 -10.35 8.61
CA GLY A 76 -14.68 -11.66 9.22
C GLY A 76 -15.33 -12.84 8.49
N TYR A 77 -16.54 -12.66 7.94
CA TYR A 77 -17.19 -13.70 7.11
C TYR A 77 -16.49 -13.88 5.76
N ILE A 78 -16.09 -12.79 5.11
CA ILE A 78 -15.36 -12.80 3.85
C ILE A 78 -14.01 -13.50 4.05
N ASP A 79 -13.26 -13.13 5.08
CA ASP A 79 -12.00 -13.74 5.46
C ASP A 79 -12.16 -15.26 5.64
N GLN A 80 -13.17 -15.69 6.40
CA GLN A 80 -13.42 -17.11 6.63
C GLN A 80 -13.77 -17.84 5.33
N LEU A 81 -14.55 -17.23 4.45
CA LEU A 81 -14.93 -17.83 3.17
C LEU A 81 -13.71 -18.06 2.29
N PHE A 82 -12.88 -17.03 2.09
CA PHE A 82 -11.68 -17.12 1.26
C PHE A 82 -10.63 -18.04 1.86
N ASN A 83 -10.48 -18.07 3.19
CA ASN A 83 -9.51 -18.94 3.87
C ASN A 83 -9.87 -20.43 3.82
N ARG A 84 -11.13 -20.78 3.55
CA ARG A 84 -11.56 -22.18 3.35
C ARG A 84 -11.24 -22.71 1.95
N LEU A 85 -10.96 -21.84 0.98
CA LEU A 85 -10.69 -22.23 -0.40
C LEU A 85 -9.18 -22.37 -0.62
N PRO A 86 -8.66 -23.60 -0.87
CA PRO A 86 -7.22 -23.80 -1.12
C PRO A 86 -6.79 -23.04 -2.39
N GLY A 87 -5.60 -22.46 -2.36
CA GLY A 87 -5.10 -21.57 -3.43
C GLY A 87 -5.62 -20.15 -3.34
N LEU A 88 -6.94 -19.94 -3.26
CA LEU A 88 -7.54 -18.61 -3.17
C LEU A 88 -7.16 -17.87 -1.88
N ARG A 89 -6.99 -18.58 -0.76
CA ARG A 89 -6.50 -17.97 0.48
C ARG A 89 -5.15 -17.27 0.30
N ILE A 90 -4.27 -17.80 -0.56
CA ILE A 90 -2.92 -17.25 -0.73
C ILE A 90 -3.01 -15.90 -1.42
N VAL A 91 -3.77 -15.83 -2.51
CA VAL A 91 -4.00 -14.59 -3.27
C VAL A 91 -4.74 -13.57 -2.41
N TYR A 92 -5.81 -13.99 -1.73
CA TYR A 92 -6.60 -13.10 -0.87
C TYR A 92 -5.77 -12.48 0.25
N ASN A 93 -5.03 -13.29 1.02
CA ASN A 93 -4.23 -12.80 2.14
C ASN A 93 -3.05 -11.93 1.66
N ALA A 94 -2.40 -12.29 0.55
CA ALA A 94 -1.33 -11.47 -0.02
C ALA A 94 -1.84 -10.09 -0.49
N SER A 95 -2.99 -10.06 -1.17
CA SER A 95 -3.63 -8.81 -1.59
C SER A 95 -4.10 -7.97 -0.39
N LYS A 96 -4.76 -8.59 0.60
CA LYS A 96 -5.22 -7.92 1.82
C LYS A 96 -4.05 -7.31 2.59
N MET A 97 -3.00 -8.08 2.83
CA MET A 97 -1.78 -7.60 3.48
C MET A 97 -1.14 -6.44 2.71
N GLY A 98 -1.05 -6.53 1.38
CA GLY A 98 -0.50 -5.45 0.55
C GLY A 98 -1.30 -4.15 0.67
N VAL A 99 -2.63 -4.25 0.63
CA VAL A 99 -3.53 -3.09 0.78
C VAL A 99 -3.49 -2.53 2.19
N GLU A 100 -3.58 -3.36 3.23
CA GLU A 100 -3.47 -2.94 4.62
C GLU A 100 -2.14 -2.25 4.87
N THR A 101 -1.03 -2.82 4.40
CA THR A 101 0.30 -2.21 4.53
C THR A 101 0.38 -0.84 3.85
N ALA A 102 -0.18 -0.71 2.64
CA ALA A 102 -0.18 0.56 1.90
C ALA A 102 -1.04 1.63 2.60
N LEU A 103 -2.17 1.24 3.18
CA LEU A 103 -3.14 2.16 3.80
C LEU A 103 -2.81 2.51 5.25
N THR A 104 -2.31 1.55 6.04
CA THR A 104 -2.02 1.75 7.48
C THR A 104 -0.57 2.14 7.74
N GLY A 105 0.34 1.86 6.80
CA GLY A 105 1.77 2.04 6.98
C GLY A 105 2.31 3.44 6.69
N THR A 106 1.50 4.40 6.26
CA THR A 106 1.99 5.70 5.74
C THR A 106 1.31 6.94 6.31
N GLU A 107 0.07 6.85 6.79
CA GLU A 107 -0.71 8.04 7.17
C GLU A 107 -0.28 8.64 8.53
N ASP A 108 0.27 7.83 9.45
CA ASP A 108 0.77 8.28 10.76
C ASP A 108 2.30 8.48 10.80
N LEU A 109 3.01 8.07 9.74
CA LEU A 109 4.45 8.22 9.64
C LEU A 109 4.77 9.63 9.12
N GLN A 110 5.32 10.46 9.99
CA GLN A 110 5.85 11.78 9.64
C GLN A 110 7.24 11.66 9.01
N ALA A 111 7.99 12.77 8.99
CA ALA A 111 9.30 12.87 8.36
C ALA A 111 10.21 11.66 8.67
N PRO A 112 10.87 11.09 7.66
CA PRO A 112 11.84 10.02 7.85
C PRO A 112 13.05 10.57 8.60
N VAL A 113 13.55 9.76 9.54
CA VAL A 113 14.72 10.09 10.37
C VAL A 113 15.75 8.98 10.30
N ARG A 114 17.01 9.36 10.48
CA ARG A 114 18.16 8.49 10.57
C ARG A 114 18.53 8.36 12.04
N VAL A 115 18.42 7.15 12.57
CA VAL A 115 18.75 6.82 13.96
C VAL A 115 20.07 6.07 13.98
N GLU A 116 21.02 6.50 14.80
CA GLU A 116 22.23 5.74 15.03
C GLU A 116 21.93 4.60 16.03
N ALA A 117 22.15 3.35 15.61
CA ALA A 117 21.88 2.18 16.43
C ALA A 117 23.13 1.77 17.23
N TRP A 118 24.11 1.13 16.57
CA TRP A 118 25.35 0.68 17.20
C TRP A 118 26.53 0.82 16.23
N GLU A 119 27.70 1.18 16.73
CA GLU A 119 28.97 1.21 15.97
C GLU A 119 28.89 1.98 14.65
N GLY A 120 28.20 3.13 14.63
CA GLY A 120 28.01 3.95 13.43
C GLY A 120 27.00 3.38 12.41
N MET A 121 26.31 2.28 12.72
CA MET A 121 25.20 1.79 11.91
C MET A 121 24.00 2.73 12.04
N ARG A 122 23.44 3.10 10.89
CA ARG A 122 22.30 4.01 10.80
C ARG A 122 21.08 3.27 10.28
N MET A 123 19.95 3.49 10.91
CA MET A 123 18.67 2.89 10.54
C MET A 123 17.67 3.97 10.15
N THR A 124 16.77 3.65 9.22
CA THR A 124 15.65 4.54 8.89
C THR A 124 14.49 4.25 9.80
N ALA A 125 14.03 5.30 10.48
CA ALA A 125 12.83 5.32 11.27
C ALA A 125 11.93 6.46 10.79
N PHE A 126 10.72 6.52 11.32
CA PHE A 126 9.73 7.51 10.97
C PHE A 126 9.14 8.11 12.24
N LYS A 127 9.05 9.44 12.31
CA LYS A 127 8.42 10.12 13.45
C LYS A 127 6.94 9.77 13.51
N THR A 128 6.40 9.54 14.71
CA THR A 128 4.95 9.29 14.90
C THR A 128 4.17 10.55 15.26
N GLY A 129 4.85 11.68 15.41
CA GLY A 129 4.26 12.94 15.89
C GLY A 129 3.89 12.96 17.38
N LYS A 130 4.26 11.91 18.13
CA LYS A 130 3.99 11.79 19.57
C LYS A 130 5.27 12.02 20.38
N HIS A 131 5.08 12.56 21.58
CA HIS A 131 6.16 12.82 22.53
C HIS A 131 5.83 12.20 23.90
N THR A 132 6.85 11.77 24.60
CA THR A 132 6.76 11.32 25.99
C THR A 132 6.70 12.52 26.94
N ALA A 133 6.32 12.29 28.20
CA ALA A 133 6.26 13.34 29.21
C ALA A 133 7.65 13.94 29.56
N ASP A 134 8.73 13.18 29.35
CA ASP A 134 10.12 13.64 29.52
C ASP A 134 10.71 14.30 28.26
N GLY A 135 9.89 14.53 27.22
CA GLY A 135 10.27 15.30 26.03
C GLY A 135 11.02 14.49 24.97
N ARG A 136 10.90 13.16 24.98
CA ARG A 136 11.42 12.30 23.90
C ARG A 136 10.42 12.17 22.78
N ASP A 137 10.92 11.97 21.58
CA ASP A 137 10.12 11.71 20.39
C ASP A 137 9.90 10.21 20.25
N ILE A 138 8.65 9.84 19.97
CA ILE A 138 8.30 8.46 19.69
C ILE A 138 8.49 8.24 18.18
N VAL A 139 9.44 7.38 17.82
CA VAL A 139 9.73 7.03 16.43
C VAL A 139 9.48 5.55 16.19
N PHE A 140 8.99 5.23 15.00
CA PHE A 140 8.77 3.87 14.54
C PHE A 140 9.94 3.41 13.68
N LEU A 141 10.56 2.31 14.08
CA LEU A 141 11.69 1.67 13.42
C LEU A 141 11.20 0.39 12.73
N PRO A 142 10.83 0.44 11.43
CA PRO A 142 10.30 -0.73 10.73
C PRO A 142 11.36 -1.79 10.45
N THR A 143 10.91 -3.03 10.30
CA THR A 143 11.72 -4.09 9.66
C THR A 143 11.54 -4.07 8.15
N SER A 144 12.53 -4.61 7.44
CA SER A 144 12.48 -4.76 5.99
C SER A 144 12.34 -6.23 5.57
N PRO A 145 11.62 -6.56 4.48
CA PRO A 145 10.78 -5.67 3.67
C PRO A 145 9.39 -5.43 4.30
N ASN A 146 9.07 -6.13 5.38
CA ASN A 146 7.75 -6.08 6.00
C ASN A 146 7.66 -4.96 7.05
N ILE A 147 7.05 -3.82 6.68
CA ILE A 147 6.89 -2.66 7.56
C ILE A 147 5.77 -2.79 8.60
N THR A 148 4.99 -3.88 8.56
CA THR A 148 3.97 -4.16 9.59
C THR A 148 4.59 -4.62 10.92
N THR A 149 5.90 -4.92 10.91
CA THR A 149 6.68 -5.28 12.08
C THR A 149 7.82 -4.28 12.29
N GLY A 150 8.25 -4.11 13.53
CA GLY A 150 9.26 -3.13 13.89
C GLY A 150 9.31 -2.87 15.40
N TYR A 151 10.02 -1.82 15.76
CA TYR A 151 10.14 -1.34 17.13
C TYR A 151 9.57 0.07 17.23
N VAL A 152 8.95 0.37 18.36
CA VAL A 152 8.65 1.74 18.76
C VAL A 152 9.73 2.13 19.76
N VAL A 153 10.45 3.21 19.49
CA VAL A 153 11.57 3.66 20.33
C VAL A 153 11.39 5.13 20.69
N GLU A 154 11.81 5.47 21.91
CA GLU A 154 11.74 6.82 22.47
C GLU A 154 13.14 7.44 22.44
N LEU A 155 13.34 8.39 21.54
CA LEU A 155 14.63 9.03 21.30
C LEU A 155 14.58 10.49 21.69
N LYS A 156 15.70 11.04 22.17
CA LYS A 156 15.76 12.49 22.29
C LYS A 156 15.90 13.10 20.89
N PRO A 157 15.48 14.37 20.69
CA PRO A 157 15.68 15.08 19.43
C PRO A 157 17.13 15.16 18.94
N GLU A 158 18.09 14.99 19.85
CA GLU A 158 19.54 14.99 19.58
C GLU A 158 20.10 13.63 19.13
N ASP A 159 19.34 12.54 19.28
CA ASP A 159 19.76 11.16 18.99
C ASP A 159 19.31 10.66 17.61
N TYR A 160 18.77 11.55 16.77
CA TYR A 160 18.38 11.25 15.40
C TYR A 160 18.56 12.46 14.48
N GLU A 161 18.71 12.21 13.18
CA GLU A 161 18.81 13.25 12.16
C GLU A 161 17.61 13.17 11.21
N GLU A 162 16.95 14.30 10.92
CA GLU A 162 15.92 14.32 9.87
C GLU A 162 16.57 14.15 8.49
N ILE A 163 16.01 13.27 7.67
CA ILE A 163 16.52 12.97 6.33
C ILE A 163 15.82 13.88 5.32
N ASP A 164 16.56 14.44 4.38
CA ASP A 164 16.03 15.16 3.22
C ASP A 164 15.50 14.18 2.14
N GLU A 165 14.60 13.29 2.55
CA GLU A 165 13.90 12.32 1.72
C GLU A 165 12.39 12.48 1.97
N THR A 166 11.58 12.25 0.94
CA THR A 166 10.14 12.08 1.13
C THR A 166 9.86 10.76 1.86
N VAL A 167 8.71 10.69 2.56
CA VAL A 167 8.26 9.45 3.21
C VAL A 167 8.16 8.30 2.20
N GLU A 168 7.72 8.58 0.97
CA GLU A 168 7.62 7.60 -0.13
C GLU A 168 8.99 7.06 -0.56
N GLU A 169 9.99 7.94 -0.71
CA GLU A 169 11.37 7.55 -1.05
C GLU A 169 11.96 6.65 0.03
N ALA A 170 11.84 7.05 1.31
CA ALA A 170 12.32 6.27 2.45
C ALA A 170 11.61 4.91 2.58
N LEU A 171 10.29 4.88 2.39
CA LEU A 171 9.51 3.64 2.42
C LEU A 171 9.85 2.71 1.27
N THR A 172 10.07 3.25 0.06
CA THR A 172 10.49 2.45 -1.10
C THR A 172 11.81 1.73 -0.79
N ARG A 173 12.77 2.42 -0.17
CA ARG A 173 14.03 1.82 0.27
C ARG A 173 13.84 0.73 1.34
N VAL A 174 12.96 0.95 2.33
CA VAL A 174 12.67 -0.05 3.37
C VAL A 174 11.91 -1.26 2.81
N LEU A 175 10.86 -1.05 2.01
CA LEU A 175 10.02 -2.11 1.42
C LEU A 175 10.78 -2.95 0.40
N SER A 176 11.76 -2.37 -0.28
CA SER A 176 12.62 -3.07 -1.26
C SER A 176 13.80 -3.79 -0.63
N ALA A 177 13.96 -3.79 0.70
CA ALA A 177 15.16 -4.31 1.37
C ALA A 177 16.47 -3.66 0.91
N GLY A 178 16.40 -2.37 0.60
CA GLY A 178 17.54 -1.58 0.14
C GLY A 178 17.91 -1.79 -1.32
N PHE A 179 17.17 -2.63 -2.07
CA PHE A 179 17.38 -2.81 -3.51
C PHE A 179 16.70 -1.71 -4.35
N GLY A 180 15.83 -0.89 -3.75
CA GLY A 180 15.21 0.26 -4.40
C GLY A 180 16.19 1.43 -4.45
N GLU A 181 16.72 1.69 -5.64
CA GLU A 181 17.54 2.87 -5.94
C GLU A 181 16.70 4.15 -5.86
N ASN A 182 17.17 5.13 -5.09
CA ASN A 182 16.89 6.54 -5.34
C ASN A 182 18.24 7.21 -5.64
N GLU A 183 18.46 7.59 -6.89
CA GLU A 183 19.70 8.14 -7.47
C GLU A 183 20.16 9.52 -6.91
N LYS A 184 19.71 9.93 -5.72
CA LYS A 184 19.98 11.30 -5.22
C LYS A 184 21.29 11.48 -4.44
N GLU A 185 21.96 10.42 -3.97
CA GLU A 185 23.15 10.56 -3.10
C GLU A 185 24.52 10.33 -3.77
N ASP A 186 24.61 9.91 -5.04
CA ASP A 186 25.91 9.59 -5.67
C ASP A 186 26.72 10.81 -6.17
N LEU A 187 26.20 12.05 -6.07
CA LEU A 187 26.90 13.26 -6.51
C LEU A 187 27.64 14.03 -5.41
N ALA A 188 27.52 13.67 -4.13
CA ALA A 188 28.18 14.37 -3.04
C ALA A 188 29.52 13.75 -2.58
N ALA A 189 29.86 12.54 -3.06
CA ALA A 189 31.09 11.84 -2.66
C ALA A 189 32.26 12.01 -3.65
N THR A 190 32.12 12.84 -4.70
CA THR A 190 33.17 13.04 -5.73
C THR A 190 33.60 14.51 -5.89
N LEU A 191 33.58 15.31 -4.82
CA LEU A 191 34.25 16.62 -4.74
C LEU A 191 34.95 16.78 -3.39
#